data_AF-A0A7Y1TTS1-F1
#
_entry.id   AF-A0A7Y1TTS1-F1
#
_cell.length_a   1.000
_cell.length_b   1.000
_cell.length_c   1.000
_cell.angle_alpha   90.00
_cell.angle_beta   90.00
_cell.angle_gamma   90.00
#
_symmetry.space_group_name_H-M   'P 1'
#
loop_
_entity.id
_entity.type
_entity.pdbx_description
1 polymer ?
#
loop_
_entity_poly.entity_id
_entity_poly.type
_entity_poly.pdbx_seq_one_letter_code
_entity_poly.pdbx_strand_id
1 'polypeptide(L)' 'VPAGDGEWRGSVSVGVGAKTSEMAKAGELIKAADDAVYMAKRDGRNCVRVPLTAA' A
#
# COMPACT_ATOMS: atom_id res chain seq x y z
N VAL A 1 18.69 -4.87 -4.53
CA VAL A 1 19.28 -5.70 -3.46
C VAL A 1 19.49 -7.09 -4.05
N PRO A 2 20.73 -7.54 -4.27
CA PRO A 2 20.98 -8.88 -4.77
C PRO A 2 20.43 -9.92 -3.77
N ALA A 3 19.81 -10.99 -4.27
CA ALA A 3 19.22 -12.05 -3.44
C ALA A 3 20.26 -13.06 -2.93
N GLY A 4 21.48 -12.62 -2.61
CA GLY A 4 22.57 -13.46 -2.08
C GLY A 4 22.60 -14.88 -2.66
N ASP A 5 22.32 -15.87 -1.81
CA ASP A 5 22.30 -17.31 -2.09
C ASP A 5 21.09 -17.80 -2.94
N GLY A 6 20.50 -16.93 -3.76
CA GLY A 6 19.42 -17.25 -4.68
C GLY A 6 18.00 -17.05 -4.14
N GLU A 7 17.84 -16.63 -2.88
CA GLU A 7 16.55 -16.30 -2.27
C GLU A 7 16.62 -14.98 -1.50
N TRP A 8 15.63 -14.10 -1.75
CA TRP A 8 15.44 -12.90 -0.94
C TRP A 8 14.35 -13.15 0.11
N ARG A 9 14.76 -13.26 1.38
CA ARG A 9 13.86 -13.40 2.52
C ARG A 9 13.41 -12.04 3.01
N GLY A 10 12.37 -11.51 2.38
CA GLY A 10 11.77 -10.26 2.79
C GLY A 10 10.25 -10.29 2.75
N SER A 11 9.66 -9.33 3.45
CA SER A 11 8.23 -9.08 3.45
C SER A 11 7.89 -7.81 2.70
N VAL A 12 6.70 -7.73 2.13
CA VAL A 12 6.16 -6.52 1.54
C VAL A 12 5.09 -5.89 2.44
N SER A 13 5.00 -4.57 2.43
CA SER A 13 3.86 -3.84 3.01
C SER A 13 3.04 -3.29 1.86
N VAL A 14 1.74 -3.56 1.86
CA VAL A 14 0.88 -3.30 0.71
C VAL A 14 -0.24 -2.34 1.12
N GLY A 15 -0.41 -1.29 0.34
CA GLY A 15 -1.56 -0.39 0.40
C GLY A 15 -2.47 -0.62 -0.79
N VAL A 16 -3.77 -0.75 -0.55
CA VAL A 16 -4.76 -1.01 -1.59
C VAL A 16 -5.74 0.16 -1.64
N GLY A 17 -5.84 0.83 -2.78
CA GLY A 17 -6.85 1.85 -3.03
C GLY A 17 -7.94 1.33 -3.98
N ALA A 18 -9.18 1.80 -3.81
CA ALA A 18 -10.29 1.56 -4.72
C ALA A 18 -10.80 2.89 -5.29
N LYS A 19 -11.15 2.90 -6.58
CA LYS A 19 -11.70 4.09 -7.24
C LYS A 19 -13.09 4.37 -6.68
N THR A 20 -13.31 5.60 -6.20
CA THR A 20 -14.64 6.09 -5.81
C THR A 20 -15.17 7.10 -6.84
N SER A 21 -16.47 7.41 -6.76
CA SER A 21 -17.11 8.44 -7.58
C SER A 21 -16.61 9.86 -7.27
N GLU A 22 -16.03 10.07 -6.08
CA GLU A 22 -15.53 11.37 -5.63
C GLU A 22 -14.15 11.70 -6.19
N MET A 23 -13.38 10.67 -6.60
CA MET A 23 -12.05 10.86 -7.15
C MET A 23 -12.12 11.44 -8.56
N ALA A 24 -11.66 12.67 -8.76
CA ALA A 24 -11.72 13.33 -10.07
C ALA A 24 -10.58 12.87 -11.00
N LYS A 25 -9.41 12.54 -10.44
CA LYS A 25 -8.19 12.22 -11.19
C LYS A 25 -7.60 10.87 -10.77
N ALA A 26 -6.87 10.23 -11.67
CA ALA A 26 -6.16 8.98 -11.35
C ALA A 26 -5.14 9.15 -10.22
N GLY A 27 -4.54 10.33 -10.10
CA GLY A 27 -3.59 10.64 -9.02
C GLY A 27 -4.18 10.54 -7.61
N GLU A 28 -5.50 10.72 -7.45
CA GLU A 28 -6.16 10.58 -6.14
C GLU A 28 -6.26 9.11 -5.71
N LEU A 29 -6.52 8.21 -6.65
CA LEU A 29 -6.48 6.76 -6.40
C LEU A 29 -5.06 6.30 -6.04
N ILE A 30 -4.05 6.78 -6.78
CA ILE A 30 -2.65 6.46 -6.52
C ILE A 30 -2.24 6.98 -5.15
N LYS A 31 -2.62 8.22 -4.81
CA LYS A 31 -2.36 8.80 -3.49
C LYS A 31 -3.01 7.99 -2.38
N ALA A 32 -4.27 7.57 -2.54
CA ALA A 32 -4.94 6.74 -1.55
C ALA A 32 -4.21 5.40 -1.32
N ALA A 33 -3.80 4.73 -2.40
CA ALA A 33 -3.02 3.49 -2.29
C ALA A 33 -1.65 3.72 -1.62
N ASP A 34 -0.95 4.81 -1.94
CA ASP A 34 0.34 5.17 -1.32
C ASP A 34 0.20 5.48 0.17
N ASP A 35 -0.81 6.27 0.55
CA ASP A 35 -1.12 6.58 1.95
C ASP A 35 -1.39 5.28 2.75
N ALA A 36 -2.09 4.31 2.13
CA ALA A 36 -2.31 2.98 2.73
C ALA A 36 -1.02 2.15 2.85
N VAL A 37 -0.04 2.26 1.93
CA VAL A 37 1.29 1.62 2.08
C VAL A 37 1.99 2.20 3.31
N TYR A 38 1.90 3.52 3.53
CA TYR A 38 2.46 4.15 4.71
C TYR A 38 1.78 3.68 6.00
N MET A 39 0.46 3.47 5.99
CA MET A 39 -0.25 2.84 7.12
C MET A 39 0.29 1.44 7.40
N ALA A 40 0.40 0.58 6.38
CA ALA A 40 0.94 -0.78 6.55
C ALA A 40 2.37 -0.76 7.12
N LYS A 41 3.21 0.18 6.68
CA LYS A 41 4.57 0.36 7.22
C LYS A 41 4.59 0.78 8.69
N ARG A 42 3.64 1.61 9.12
CA ARG A 42 3.50 2.08 10.52
C ARG A 42 2.92 1.00 11.42
N ASP A 43 2.04 0.16 10.89
CA ASP A 43 1.38 -0.93 11.62
C ASP A 43 2.23 -2.21 11.72
N GLY A 44 3.55 -2.06 11.80
CA GLY A 44 4.47 -3.19 11.98
C GLY A 44 4.94 -3.87 10.68
N ARG A 45 4.61 -3.32 9.50
CA ARG A 45 5.00 -3.85 8.18
C ARG A 45 4.39 -5.24 7.93
N ASN A 46 4.80 -5.91 6.85
CA ASN A 46 4.34 -7.25 6.45
C ASN A 46 2.81 -7.44 6.50
N CYS A 47 2.07 -6.40 6.13
CA CYS A 47 0.62 -6.42 6.18
C CYS A 47 0.01 -5.62 5.03
N VAL A 48 -1.29 -5.81 4.86
CA VAL A 48 -2.11 -5.09 3.90
C VAL A 48 -2.95 -4.06 4.65
N ARG A 49 -3.06 -2.85 4.10
CA ARG A 49 -3.97 -1.81 4.59
C ARG A 49 -4.74 -1.18 3.43
N VAL A 50 -5.90 -0.64 3.78
CA VAL A 50 -6.74 0.18 2.91
C VAL A 50 -6.88 1.57 3.55
N PRO A 51 -7.10 2.63 2.75
CA PRO A 51 -7.37 3.96 3.27
C PRO A 51 -8.54 3.96 4.24
N LEU A 52 -8.42 4.70 5.34
CA LEU A 52 -9.53 4.99 6.24
C LEU A 52 -10.42 6.04 5.58
N THR A 53 -11.29 5.62 4.67
CA THR A 53 -12.44 6.40 4.18
C THR A 53 -13.65 5.48 4.08
N ALA A 54 -14.78 5.99 4.55
CA ALA A 54 -15.96 5.26 5.02
C ALA A 54 -16.51 4.20 4.05
N ALA A 55 -16.85 3.04 4.61
CA ALA A 55 -17.84 2.13 4.02
C ALA A 55 -19.24 2.76 4.09
#